data_AF-A0A2D6CZV1-F1
#
_entry.id   AF-A0A2D6CZV1-F1
#
_cell.length_a   1.000
_cell.length_b   1.000
_cell.length_c   1.000
_cell.angle_alpha   90.00
_cell.angle_beta   90.00
_cell.angle_gamma   90.00
#
_symmetry.space_group_name_H-M   'P 1'
#
loop_
_entity.id
_entity.type
_entity.pdbx_description
1 polymer ?
#
loop_
_entity_poly.entity_id
_entity_poly.type
_entity_poly.pdbx_seq_one_letter_code
_entity_poly.pdbx_strand_id
1 'polypeptide(L)'
;SIREREDVPCLVLNGAFGNVHTANWIDPSYVDDPDAIGRALADSLPTTAQSMEFQSDMTLSADSELLELPLREIPEEELAWARATLAGETAVAPAGSQRYGRDETYAESVLLVAERKRARDFSRAEVQALRIGDAAFVGLPGEVFVETGLRIKVAAPFRRTFVVGAANGMVGYAPPPENYVRGGYECTTAMWSKVAPEAADMMADAGIRLSHALGA
;
A
#
# COMPACT_ATOMS: atom_id res chain seq x y z
N SER A 1 -30.44 -2.23 7.33
CA SER A 1 -28.97 -2.22 7.42
C SER A 1 -28.38 -2.94 6.20
N ILE A 2 -27.13 -2.66 5.77
CA ILE A 2 -26.41 -3.48 4.77
C ILE A 2 -26.42 -4.97 5.15
N ARG A 3 -26.52 -5.29 6.44
CA ARG A 3 -26.66 -6.66 6.97
C ARG A 3 -28.02 -7.33 6.68
N GLU A 4 -29.00 -6.62 6.13
CA GLU A 4 -30.39 -7.12 5.97
C GLU A 4 -30.85 -7.18 4.50
N ARG A 5 -29.98 -6.87 3.53
CA ARG A 5 -30.27 -7.01 2.10
C ARG A 5 -29.37 -8.09 1.51
N GLU A 6 -29.84 -9.33 1.56
CA GLU A 6 -29.07 -10.51 1.14
C GLU A 6 -28.72 -10.53 -0.36
N ASP A 7 -29.33 -9.66 -1.18
CA ASP A 7 -29.21 -9.72 -2.65
C ASP A 7 -28.34 -8.62 -3.30
N VAL A 8 -27.74 -7.70 -2.54
CA VAL A 8 -26.89 -6.62 -3.12
C VAL A 8 -25.47 -6.70 -2.58
N PRO A 9 -24.47 -7.09 -3.39
CA PRO A 9 -23.09 -7.11 -2.95
C PRO A 9 -22.61 -5.68 -2.70
N CYS A 10 -22.05 -5.44 -1.51
CA CYS A 10 -21.38 -4.19 -1.16
C CYS A 10 -19.86 -4.43 -1.09
N LEU A 11 -19.10 -3.64 -1.85
CA LEU A 11 -17.64 -3.72 -1.88
C LEU A 11 -17.03 -2.42 -1.34
N VAL A 12 -16.11 -2.54 -0.39
CA VAL A 12 -15.27 -1.44 0.12
C VAL A 12 -13.84 -1.70 -0.33
N LEU A 13 -13.24 -0.73 -1.03
CA LEU A 13 -11.87 -0.82 -1.54
C LEU A 13 -10.92 -0.10 -0.57
N ASN A 14 -9.74 -0.66 -0.32
CA ASN A 14 -8.82 -0.15 0.71
C ASN A 14 -8.26 1.25 0.42
N GLY A 15 -8.26 1.73 -0.82
CA GLY A 15 -7.58 2.97 -1.16
C GLY A 15 -6.06 2.83 -1.15
N ALA A 16 -5.36 3.95 -0.97
CA ALA A 16 -3.94 3.97 -0.60
C ALA A 16 -3.85 4.12 0.93
N PHE A 17 -3.58 3.01 1.63
CA PHE A 17 -3.79 2.87 3.08
C PHE A 17 -2.51 2.63 3.87
N GLY A 18 -1.34 2.55 3.22
CA GLY A 18 -0.10 2.11 3.85
C GLY A 18 0.37 2.99 5.02
N ASN A 19 -0.09 4.24 5.11
CA ASN A 19 0.18 5.16 6.22
C ASN A 19 -1.09 5.71 6.85
N VAL A 20 -2.21 4.97 6.78
CA VAL A 20 -3.50 5.35 7.36
C VAL A 20 -3.86 4.36 8.46
N HIS A 21 -4.16 4.88 9.64
CA HIS A 21 -4.61 4.08 10.78
C HIS A 21 -5.97 4.59 11.28
N THR A 22 -6.87 3.69 11.66
CA THR A 22 -8.21 4.03 12.15
C THR A 22 -8.22 4.44 13.62
N ALA A 23 -7.34 3.84 14.43
CA ALA A 23 -7.17 4.18 15.84
C ALA A 23 -6.42 5.50 16.05
N ASN A 24 -6.84 6.27 17.05
CA ASN A 24 -6.18 7.49 17.49
C ASN A 24 -5.18 7.19 18.63
N TRP A 25 -4.00 6.70 18.28
CA TRP A 25 -2.95 6.35 19.25
C TRP A 25 -2.34 7.54 20.00
N ILE A 26 -2.66 8.78 19.61
CA ILE A 26 -2.21 10.00 20.30
C ILE A 26 -3.07 10.25 21.54
N ASP A 27 -4.32 9.78 21.54
CA ASP A 27 -5.25 9.93 22.66
C ASP A 27 -5.23 8.68 23.56
N PRO A 28 -4.68 8.77 24.79
CA PRO A 28 -4.61 7.62 25.70
C PRO A 28 -5.99 7.16 26.21
N SER A 29 -7.04 7.96 26.00
CA SER A 29 -8.42 7.59 26.33
C SER A 29 -9.15 6.91 25.17
N TYR A 30 -8.53 6.83 23.98
CA TYR A 30 -9.11 6.16 22.83
C TYR A 30 -9.34 4.68 23.12
N VAL A 31 -10.57 4.24 22.84
CA VAL A 31 -10.96 2.82 22.86
C VAL A 31 -11.24 2.43 21.43
N ASP A 32 -10.54 1.41 20.94
CA ASP A 32 -10.73 0.90 19.59
C ASP A 32 -12.15 0.36 19.41
N ASP A 33 -12.85 0.88 18.40
CA ASP A 33 -14.20 0.46 18.01
C ASP A 33 -14.24 0.27 16.49
N PRO A 34 -13.96 -0.94 16.00
CA PRO A 34 -14.02 -1.25 14.58
C PRO A 34 -15.41 -1.01 13.96
N ASP A 35 -16.49 -1.17 14.75
CA ASP A 35 -17.84 -0.91 14.27
C ASP A 35 -18.09 0.60 14.08
N ALA A 36 -17.35 1.49 14.76
CA ALA A 36 -17.46 2.92 14.53
C ALA A 36 -17.05 3.31 13.10
N ILE A 37 -15.97 2.73 12.58
CA ILE A 37 -15.54 2.94 11.20
C ILE A 37 -16.54 2.33 10.22
N GLY A 38 -17.04 1.13 10.51
CA GLY A 38 -18.09 0.48 9.71
C GLY A 38 -19.38 1.31 9.62
N ARG A 39 -19.82 1.89 10.75
CA ARG A 39 -20.98 2.79 10.81
C ARG A 39 -20.71 4.08 10.04
N ALA A 40 -19.55 4.71 10.21
CA ALA A 40 -19.19 5.92 9.49
C ALA A 40 -19.22 5.72 7.95
N LEU A 41 -18.72 4.57 7.47
CA LEU A 41 -18.81 4.21 6.06
C LEU A 41 -20.27 4.01 5.61
N ALA A 42 -21.06 3.26 6.38
CA ALA A 42 -22.47 3.01 6.08
C ALA A 42 -23.30 4.29 6.06
N ASP A 43 -23.05 5.20 6.99
CA ASP A 43 -23.77 6.47 7.14
C ASP A 43 -23.46 7.46 6.01
N SER A 44 -22.36 7.28 5.28
CA SER A 44 -22.04 8.06 4.07
C SER A 44 -22.87 7.65 2.83
N LEU A 45 -23.48 6.46 2.85
CA LEU A 45 -24.16 5.89 1.68
C LEU A 45 -25.47 6.59 1.32
N PRO A 46 -26.39 6.95 2.25
CA PRO A 46 -27.66 7.57 1.87
C PRO A 46 -27.47 8.87 1.08
N THR A 47 -26.55 9.73 1.51
CA THR A 47 -26.24 10.98 0.80
C THR A 47 -25.65 10.70 -0.57
N THR A 48 -24.70 9.76 -0.66
CA THR A 48 -24.07 9.40 -1.92
C THR A 48 -25.09 8.81 -2.90
N ALA A 49 -25.92 7.88 -2.44
CA ALA A 49 -26.94 7.19 -3.22
C ALA A 49 -27.99 8.14 -3.81
N GLN A 50 -28.35 9.23 -3.12
CA GLN A 50 -29.28 10.24 -3.64
C GLN A 50 -28.70 11.02 -4.84
N SER A 51 -27.38 11.10 -4.95
CA SER A 51 -26.67 11.82 -6.02
C SER A 51 -26.09 10.92 -7.12
N MET A 52 -26.34 9.61 -7.03
CA MET A 52 -25.84 8.66 -8.02
C MET A 52 -26.58 8.78 -9.35
N GLU A 53 -25.82 8.86 -10.43
CA GLU A 53 -26.31 8.77 -11.79
C GLU A 53 -26.00 7.38 -12.33
N PHE A 54 -27.00 6.71 -12.90
CA PHE A 54 -26.86 5.36 -13.44
C PHE A 54 -26.85 5.40 -14.96
N GLN A 55 -25.89 4.68 -15.55
CA GLN A 55 -25.73 4.56 -17.00
C GLN A 55 -25.74 3.07 -17.36
N SER A 56 -26.43 2.73 -18.44
CA SER A 56 -26.51 1.35 -18.96
C SER A 56 -25.55 1.10 -20.12
N ASP A 57 -25.03 2.16 -20.72
CA ASP A 57 -24.02 2.11 -21.79
C ASP A 57 -22.79 2.86 -21.29
N MET A 58 -21.65 2.17 -21.27
CA MET A 58 -20.40 2.70 -20.72
C MET A 58 -19.21 2.05 -21.41
N THR A 59 -18.17 2.85 -21.65
CA THR A 59 -16.91 2.34 -22.15
C THR A 59 -16.21 1.54 -21.06
N LEU A 60 -15.85 0.30 -21.38
CA LEU A 60 -15.02 -0.55 -20.56
C LEU A 60 -13.67 -0.74 -21.25
N SER A 61 -12.58 -0.53 -20.53
CA SER A 61 -11.24 -0.88 -20.99
C SER A 61 -10.39 -1.28 -19.80
N ALA A 62 -9.34 -2.06 -20.07
CA ALA A 62 -8.43 -2.55 -19.05
C ALA A 62 -7.04 -2.69 -19.66
N ASP A 63 -6.02 -2.41 -18.86
CA ASP A 63 -4.63 -2.65 -19.21
C ASP A 63 -3.82 -2.97 -17.95
N SER A 64 -2.73 -3.71 -18.08
CA SER A 64 -1.84 -4.02 -16.96
C SER A 64 -0.37 -4.08 -17.36
N GLU A 65 0.49 -3.76 -16.40
CA GLU A 65 1.94 -3.77 -16.54
C GLU A 65 2.54 -4.59 -15.40
N LEU A 66 3.37 -5.58 -15.74
CA LEU A 66 4.14 -6.34 -14.76
C LEU A 66 5.49 -5.66 -14.54
N LEU A 67 5.68 -5.10 -13.35
CA LEU A 67 6.92 -4.46 -12.91
C LEU A 67 7.81 -5.46 -12.16
N GLU A 68 9.12 -5.24 -12.27
CA GLU A 68 10.14 -5.84 -11.42
C GLU A 68 10.65 -4.77 -10.46
N LEU A 69 10.03 -4.68 -9.28
CA LEU A 69 10.38 -3.68 -8.26
C LEU A 69 11.66 -4.13 -7.53
N PRO A 70 12.74 -3.33 -7.53
CA PRO A 70 13.99 -3.72 -6.90
C PRO A 70 13.82 -3.91 -5.39
N LEU A 71 14.63 -4.81 -4.80
CA LEU A 71 14.72 -4.93 -3.34
C LEU A 71 15.76 -3.93 -2.81
N ARG A 72 15.47 -3.35 -1.64
CA ARG A 72 16.35 -2.33 -1.06
C ARG A 72 17.74 -2.89 -0.77
N GLU A 73 18.74 -2.02 -0.90
CA GLU A 73 20.05 -2.29 -0.32
C GLU A 73 19.95 -2.31 1.20
N ILE A 74 20.65 -3.26 1.83
CA ILE A 74 20.71 -3.38 3.28
C ILE A 74 22.13 -2.99 3.70
N PRO A 75 22.30 -1.90 4.47
CA PRO A 75 23.61 -1.52 4.99
C PRO A 75 24.26 -2.64 5.81
N GLU A 76 25.59 -2.76 5.72
CA GLU A 76 26.32 -3.80 6.45
C GLU A 76 26.14 -3.68 7.97
N GLU A 77 25.95 -2.47 8.49
CA GLU A 77 25.62 -2.23 9.90
C GLU A 77 24.31 -2.90 10.32
N GLU A 78 23.29 -2.89 9.46
CA GLU A 78 21.99 -3.51 9.74
C GLU A 78 22.10 -5.05 9.65
N LEU A 79 22.90 -5.56 8.72
CA LEU A 79 23.21 -6.99 8.63
C LEU A 79 24.03 -7.48 9.83
N ALA A 80 25.00 -6.69 10.28
CA ALA A 80 25.82 -7.00 11.45
C ALA A 80 24.99 -6.99 12.73
N TRP A 81 24.13 -5.97 12.90
CA TRP A 81 23.15 -5.92 13.98
C TRP A 81 22.27 -7.18 13.99
N ALA A 82 21.68 -7.55 12.84
CA ALA A 82 20.81 -8.71 12.76
C ALA A 82 21.51 -10.02 13.16
N ARG A 83 22.76 -10.23 12.71
CA ARG A 83 23.54 -11.42 13.09
C ARG A 83 23.86 -11.44 14.59
N ALA A 84 24.26 -10.31 15.16
CA ALA A 84 24.59 -10.20 16.58
C ALA A 84 23.35 -10.45 17.46
N THR A 85 22.20 -9.85 17.10
CA THR A 85 20.93 -10.08 17.79
C THR A 85 20.56 -11.56 17.82
N LEU A 86 20.68 -12.27 16.69
CA LEU A 86 20.36 -13.71 16.64
C LEU A 86 21.41 -14.61 17.31
N ALA A 87 22.63 -14.12 17.51
CA ALA A 87 23.65 -14.78 18.32
C ALA A 87 23.43 -14.56 19.84
N GLY A 88 22.43 -13.77 20.24
CA GLY A 88 22.18 -13.41 21.64
C GLY A 88 23.13 -12.34 22.17
N GLU A 89 23.80 -11.60 21.29
CA GLU A 89 24.69 -10.50 21.65
C GLU A 89 23.90 -9.20 21.87
N THR A 90 24.43 -8.32 22.71
CA THR A 90 23.86 -6.97 22.86
C THR A 90 24.23 -6.12 21.64
N ALA A 91 23.25 -5.81 20.80
CA ALA A 91 23.42 -4.98 19.61
C ALA A 91 22.40 -3.85 19.58
N VAL A 92 22.83 -2.66 19.13
CA VAL A 92 21.95 -1.50 19.02
C VAL A 92 21.31 -1.49 17.64
N ALA A 93 19.98 -1.45 17.61
CA ALA A 93 19.23 -1.39 16.36
C ALA A 93 19.54 -0.10 15.56
N PRO A 94 19.51 -0.17 14.22
CA PRO A 94 19.64 1.01 13.36
C PRO A 94 18.69 2.14 13.73
N ALA A 95 19.17 3.37 13.61
CA ALA A 95 18.40 4.57 13.91
C ALA A 95 17.15 4.68 13.02
N GLY A 96 16.05 5.21 13.57
CA GLY A 96 14.79 5.37 12.84
C GLY A 96 13.96 4.08 12.69
N SER A 97 14.47 2.93 13.15
CA SER A 97 13.68 1.70 13.15
C SER A 97 12.61 1.73 14.24
N GLN A 98 11.34 1.63 13.84
CA GLN A 98 10.22 1.50 14.75
C GLN A 98 9.76 0.05 14.72
N ARG A 99 9.98 -0.64 15.84
CA ARG A 99 9.81 -2.09 15.93
C ARG A 99 8.73 -2.40 16.95
N TYR A 100 7.69 -3.09 16.49
CA TYR A 100 6.70 -3.71 17.35
C TYR A 100 7.07 -5.16 17.59
N GLY A 101 7.26 -5.55 18.85
CA GLY A 101 7.60 -6.91 19.24
C GLY A 101 9.09 -7.09 19.52
N ARG A 102 9.61 -8.26 19.15
CA ARG A 102 10.97 -8.72 19.48
C ARG A 102 11.98 -8.36 18.41
N ASP A 103 13.15 -7.89 18.81
CA ASP A 103 14.24 -7.52 17.89
C ASP A 103 14.68 -8.71 17.01
N GLU A 104 14.61 -9.93 17.54
CA GLU A 104 14.93 -11.16 16.81
C GLU A 104 14.05 -11.34 15.57
N THR A 105 12.77 -10.95 15.61
CA THR A 105 11.86 -11.03 14.46
C THR A 105 12.28 -10.10 13.32
N TYR A 106 12.78 -8.92 13.65
CA TYR A 106 13.30 -7.99 12.65
C TYR A 106 14.68 -8.42 12.17
N ALA A 107 15.52 -8.96 13.05
CA ALA A 107 16.83 -9.49 12.69
C ALA A 107 16.72 -10.64 11.70
N GLU A 108 15.83 -11.61 11.97
CA GLU A 108 15.48 -12.68 11.02
C GLU A 108 14.99 -12.09 9.69
N SER A 109 14.07 -11.11 9.76
CA SER A 109 13.52 -10.48 8.56
C SER A 109 14.58 -9.76 7.71
N VAL A 110 15.52 -9.05 8.33
CA VAL A 110 16.64 -8.40 7.63
C VAL A 110 17.48 -9.42 6.88
N LEU A 111 17.85 -10.52 7.53
CA LEU A 111 18.65 -11.58 6.88
C LEU A 111 17.88 -12.28 5.77
N LEU A 112 16.57 -12.49 5.93
CA LEU A 112 15.70 -13.05 4.89
C LEU A 112 15.57 -12.12 3.68
N VAL A 113 15.47 -10.80 3.87
CA VAL A 113 15.49 -9.85 2.75
C VAL A 113 16.83 -9.91 2.03
N ALA A 114 17.95 -9.99 2.76
CA ALA A 114 19.29 -10.13 2.18
C ALA A 114 19.43 -11.42 1.35
N GLU A 115 18.97 -12.55 1.89
CA GLU A 115 18.96 -13.83 1.19
C GLU A 115 18.09 -13.76 -0.07
N ARG A 116 16.87 -13.21 0.04
CA ARG A 116 15.96 -13.06 -1.08
C ARG A 116 16.57 -12.20 -2.19
N LYS A 117 17.21 -11.08 -1.83
CA LYS A 117 17.92 -10.20 -2.76
C LYS A 117 19.04 -10.93 -3.51
N ARG A 118 19.86 -11.73 -2.81
CA ARG A 118 20.90 -12.56 -3.44
C ARG A 118 20.33 -13.57 -4.43
N ALA A 119 19.17 -14.15 -4.13
CA ALA A 119 18.51 -15.11 -5.02
C ALA A 119 17.80 -14.41 -6.20
N ARG A 120 17.15 -13.28 -5.94
CA ARG A 120 16.42 -12.46 -6.91
C ARG A 120 16.22 -11.05 -6.37
N ASP A 121 16.90 -10.09 -6.98
CA ASP A 121 16.91 -8.68 -6.55
C ASP A 121 15.67 -7.88 -6.95
N PHE A 122 14.52 -8.54 -7.06
CA PHE A 122 13.26 -7.87 -7.33
C PHE A 122 12.05 -8.64 -6.81
N SER A 123 10.98 -7.89 -6.54
CA SER A 123 9.63 -8.39 -6.36
C SER A 123 8.79 -8.06 -7.59
N ARG A 124 8.11 -9.07 -8.14
CA ARG A 124 7.13 -8.85 -9.20
C ARG A 124 5.91 -8.12 -8.64
N ALA A 125 5.41 -7.18 -9.41
CA ALA A 125 4.29 -6.32 -9.06
C ALA A 125 3.43 -6.06 -10.29
N GLU A 126 2.19 -6.53 -10.30
CA GLU A 126 1.24 -6.22 -11.36
C GLU A 126 0.48 -4.94 -11.02
N VAL A 127 0.69 -3.88 -11.80
CA VAL A 127 -0.14 -2.67 -11.76
C VAL A 127 -1.21 -2.81 -12.84
N GLN A 128 -2.47 -2.58 -12.49
CA GLN A 128 -3.59 -2.70 -13.42
C GLN A 128 -4.43 -1.43 -13.39
N ALA A 129 -4.88 -0.98 -14.55
CA ALA A 129 -5.86 0.08 -14.67
C ALA A 129 -7.13 -0.45 -15.34
N LEU A 130 -8.29 -0.10 -14.78
CA LEU A 130 -9.62 -0.45 -15.30
C LEU A 130 -10.41 0.83 -15.50
N ARG A 131 -11.03 0.99 -16.68
CA ARG A 131 -11.97 2.07 -16.97
C ARG A 131 -13.39 1.53 -16.93
N ILE A 132 -14.25 2.26 -16.24
CA ILE A 132 -15.70 2.05 -16.25
C ILE A 132 -16.37 3.39 -16.51
N GLY A 133 -16.81 3.62 -17.74
CA GLY A 133 -17.39 4.88 -18.18
C GLY A 133 -16.39 6.03 -18.10
N ASP A 134 -16.61 6.94 -17.16
CA ASP A 134 -15.78 8.12 -16.91
C ASP A 134 -14.90 7.99 -15.64
N ALA A 135 -14.87 6.80 -15.04
CA ALA A 135 -14.05 6.47 -13.89
C ALA A 135 -12.91 5.52 -14.27
N ALA A 136 -11.78 5.68 -13.57
CA ALA A 136 -10.66 4.76 -13.62
C ALA A 136 -10.32 4.22 -12.23
N PHE A 137 -9.96 2.95 -12.18
CA PHE A 137 -9.48 2.25 -10.99
C PHE A 137 -8.05 1.79 -11.27
N VAL A 138 -7.11 2.20 -10.42
CA VAL A 138 -5.69 1.84 -10.52
C VAL A 138 -5.34 0.92 -9.35
N GLY A 139 -5.17 -0.36 -9.65
CA GLY A 139 -4.75 -1.40 -8.72
C GLY A 139 -3.24 -1.42 -8.53
N LEU A 140 -2.80 -1.36 -7.28
CA LEU A 140 -1.40 -1.36 -6.87
C LEU A 140 -1.11 -2.56 -5.94
N PRO A 141 -0.05 -3.35 -6.21
CA PRO A 141 0.23 -4.58 -5.48
C PRO A 141 1.02 -4.34 -4.19
N GLY A 142 0.38 -3.77 -3.17
CA GLY A 142 0.99 -3.58 -1.85
C GLY A 142 0.27 -2.55 -0.98
N GLU A 143 0.90 -2.23 0.15
CA GLU A 143 0.46 -1.21 1.10
C GLU A 143 1.11 0.13 0.72
N VAL A 144 0.52 0.83 -0.24
CA VAL A 144 1.02 2.11 -0.76
C VAL A 144 0.53 3.29 0.06
N PHE A 145 1.35 4.32 0.14
CA PHE A 145 1.04 5.53 0.92
C PHE A 145 0.06 6.45 0.18
N VAL A 146 -0.61 7.30 0.95
CA VAL A 146 -1.57 8.30 0.45
C VAL A 146 -0.95 9.19 -0.62
N GLU A 147 0.30 9.61 -0.45
CA GLU A 147 1.06 10.46 -1.36
C GLU A 147 1.18 9.84 -2.76
N THR A 148 1.52 8.55 -2.85
CA THR A 148 1.55 7.78 -4.10
C THR A 148 0.17 7.75 -4.75
N GLY A 149 -0.87 7.51 -3.95
CA GLY A 149 -2.25 7.50 -4.43
C GLY A 149 -2.72 8.86 -4.95
N LEU A 150 -2.35 9.95 -4.27
CA LEU A 150 -2.65 11.32 -4.67
C LEU A 150 -1.92 11.70 -5.96
N ARG A 151 -0.64 11.31 -6.10
CA ARG A 151 0.14 11.55 -7.33
C ARG A 151 -0.56 10.96 -8.56
N ILE A 152 -1.04 9.72 -8.46
CA ILE A 152 -1.79 9.07 -9.56
C ILE A 152 -3.08 9.83 -9.84
N LYS A 153 -3.87 10.15 -8.81
CA LYS A 153 -5.16 10.83 -8.95
C LYS A 153 -5.04 12.21 -9.60
N VAL A 154 -3.98 12.96 -9.28
CA VAL A 154 -3.73 14.29 -9.84
C VAL A 154 -3.32 14.23 -11.31
N ALA A 155 -2.53 13.21 -11.69
CA ALA A 155 -2.00 13.08 -13.04
C ALA A 155 -2.94 12.33 -14.01
N ALA A 156 -3.82 11.47 -13.51
CA ALA A 156 -4.72 10.68 -14.35
C ALA A 156 -5.72 11.56 -15.15
N PRO A 157 -6.08 11.17 -16.39
CA PRO A 157 -6.98 11.96 -17.24
C PRO A 157 -8.45 11.86 -16.83
N PHE A 158 -8.81 10.97 -15.89
CA PHE A 158 -10.18 10.75 -15.44
C PHE A 158 -10.50 11.60 -14.22
N ARG A 159 -11.64 12.29 -14.27
CA ARG A 159 -12.16 13.05 -13.12
C ARG A 159 -12.35 12.18 -11.88
N ARG A 160 -12.75 10.92 -12.08
CA ARG A 160 -12.98 9.93 -11.02
C ARG A 160 -11.89 8.87 -11.09
N THR A 161 -10.77 9.12 -10.42
CA THR A 161 -9.66 8.16 -10.34
C THR A 161 -9.60 7.57 -8.93
N PHE A 162 -9.77 6.26 -8.84
CA PHE A 162 -9.70 5.50 -7.60
C PHE A 162 -8.42 4.69 -7.57
N VAL A 163 -7.70 4.74 -6.46
CA VAL A 163 -6.51 3.91 -6.23
C VAL A 163 -6.91 2.76 -5.33
N VAL A 164 -6.44 1.55 -5.63
CA VAL A 164 -6.78 0.33 -4.90
C VAL A 164 -5.48 -0.38 -4.52
N GLY A 165 -5.04 -0.23 -3.27
CA GLY A 165 -3.92 -1.00 -2.73
C GLY A 165 -4.28 -2.46 -2.50
N ALA A 166 -3.25 -3.29 -2.29
CA ALA A 166 -3.35 -4.76 -2.17
C ALA A 166 -4.09 -5.44 -3.35
N ALA A 167 -4.02 -4.85 -4.55
CA ALA A 167 -4.62 -5.41 -5.75
C ALA A 167 -3.57 -6.21 -6.54
N ASN A 168 -3.92 -7.41 -7.01
CA ASN A 168 -3.09 -8.29 -7.86
C ASN A 168 -1.73 -8.71 -7.27
N GLY A 169 -1.42 -8.34 -6.02
CA GLY A 169 -0.20 -8.72 -5.34
C GLY A 169 0.00 -8.02 -4.00
N MET A 170 1.04 -8.45 -3.27
CA MET A 170 1.43 -7.88 -1.99
C MET A 170 2.95 -7.80 -1.90
N VAL A 171 3.53 -6.67 -2.30
CA VAL A 171 4.98 -6.43 -2.13
C VAL A 171 5.34 -5.94 -0.72
N GLY A 172 4.34 -5.73 0.14
CA GLY A 172 4.47 -5.09 1.45
C GLY A 172 4.29 -3.58 1.36
N TYR A 173 4.82 -2.85 2.33
CA TYR A 173 4.89 -1.39 2.28
C TYR A 173 5.82 -0.92 1.17
N ALA A 174 5.37 0.11 0.45
CA ALA A 174 6.17 0.87 -0.50
C ALA A 174 6.04 2.37 -0.15
N PRO A 175 6.77 2.85 0.87
CA PRO A 175 6.84 4.27 1.19
C PRO A 175 7.47 5.07 0.04
N PRO A 176 7.07 6.33 -0.15
CA PRO A 176 7.82 7.29 -0.98
C PRO A 176 9.26 7.49 -0.45
N PRO A 177 10.23 7.83 -1.31
CA PRO A 177 11.62 8.00 -0.92
C PRO A 177 11.86 8.93 0.29
N GLU A 178 11.10 10.01 0.38
CA GLU A 178 11.18 11.01 1.46
C GLU A 178 10.80 10.45 2.84
N ASN A 179 9.99 9.38 2.90
CA ASN A 179 9.52 8.79 4.15
C ASN A 179 10.59 7.93 4.83
N TYR A 180 11.53 7.36 4.06
CA TYR A 180 12.62 6.55 4.62
C TYR A 180 13.52 7.34 5.57
N VAL A 181 13.70 8.64 5.31
CA VAL A 181 14.51 9.53 6.18
C VAL A 181 13.88 9.68 7.57
N ARG A 182 12.54 9.67 7.65
CA ARG A 182 11.81 9.82 8.92
C ARG A 182 11.78 8.52 9.72
N GLY A 183 12.06 7.38 9.10
CA GLY A 183 11.90 6.06 9.73
C GLY A 183 10.43 5.68 9.89
N GLY A 184 10.15 4.78 10.84
CA GLY A 184 8.81 4.24 11.08
C GLY A 184 8.70 2.76 10.75
N TYR A 185 7.58 2.15 11.13
CA TYR A 185 7.37 0.70 10.98
C TYR A 185 7.37 0.30 9.50
N GLU A 186 6.69 1.10 8.70
CA GLU A 186 6.54 0.95 7.25
C GLU A 186 7.87 1.13 6.50
N CYS A 187 8.82 1.87 7.09
CA CYS A 187 10.14 2.14 6.53
C CYS A 187 11.21 1.17 7.04
N THR A 188 10.98 0.51 8.18
CA THR A 188 11.94 -0.41 8.81
C THR A 188 12.15 -1.65 7.94
N THR A 189 13.40 -2.00 7.64
CA THR A 189 13.73 -3.17 6.80
C THR A 189 13.16 -4.45 7.41
N ALA A 190 12.26 -5.09 6.67
CA ALA A 190 11.66 -6.37 7.03
C ALA A 190 11.03 -7.04 5.81
N MET A 191 10.54 -8.27 5.94
CA MET A 191 9.88 -8.96 4.82
C MET A 191 8.61 -8.25 4.31
N TRP A 192 7.95 -7.49 5.18
CA TRP A 192 6.81 -6.61 4.85
C TRP A 192 7.21 -5.23 4.36
N SER A 193 8.49 -4.84 4.43
CA SER A 193 9.01 -3.59 3.89
C SER A 193 10.39 -3.87 3.30
N LYS A 194 10.39 -4.40 2.08
CA LYS A 194 11.58 -4.97 1.41
C LYS A 194 11.92 -4.33 0.08
N VAL A 195 10.94 -3.68 -0.55
CA VAL A 195 11.17 -2.99 -1.83
C VAL A 195 12.02 -1.76 -1.61
N ALA A 196 12.76 -1.37 -2.64
CA ALA A 196 13.60 -0.19 -2.67
C ALA A 196 12.78 1.11 -2.69
N PRO A 197 13.35 2.26 -2.30
CA PRO A 197 12.62 3.53 -2.21
C PRO A 197 11.93 3.97 -3.51
N GLU A 198 12.52 3.67 -4.66
CA GLU A 198 11.97 4.00 -5.98
C GLU A 198 10.70 3.19 -6.34
N ALA A 199 10.38 2.12 -5.61
CA ALA A 199 9.28 1.22 -5.95
C ALA A 199 7.91 1.91 -5.93
N ALA A 200 7.70 2.86 -5.01
CA ALA A 200 6.48 3.66 -4.95
C ALA A 200 6.30 4.51 -6.22
N ASP A 201 7.39 5.14 -6.69
CA ASP A 201 7.39 5.98 -7.88
C ASP A 201 7.20 5.16 -9.16
N MET A 202 7.87 4.00 -9.25
CA MET A 202 7.68 3.07 -10.38
C MET A 202 6.22 2.64 -10.53
N MET A 203 5.57 2.31 -9.41
CA MET A 203 4.15 1.94 -9.39
C MET A 203 3.25 3.11 -9.75
N ALA A 204 3.54 4.32 -9.25
CA ALA A 204 2.78 5.52 -9.61
C ALA A 204 2.89 5.84 -11.10
N ASP A 205 4.10 5.79 -11.66
CA ASP A 205 4.33 6.07 -13.07
C ASP A 205 3.64 5.05 -13.98
N ALA A 206 3.67 3.76 -13.63
CA ALA A 206 2.91 2.74 -14.35
C ALA A 206 1.39 3.02 -14.28
N GLY A 207 0.87 3.31 -13.08
CA GLY A 207 -0.54 3.63 -12.90
C GLY A 207 -1.00 4.84 -13.71
N ILE A 208 -0.18 5.89 -13.79
CA ILE A 208 -0.44 7.08 -14.60
C ILE A 208 -0.42 6.74 -16.09
N ARG A 209 0.64 6.07 -16.57
CA ARG A 209 0.76 5.66 -17.99
C ARG A 209 -0.43 4.82 -18.43
N LEU A 210 -0.79 3.80 -17.67
CA LEU A 210 -1.93 2.93 -17.96
C LEU A 210 -3.23 3.72 -17.96
N SER A 211 -3.43 4.64 -17.00
CA SER A 211 -4.60 5.52 -16.98
C SER A 211 -4.70 6.40 -18.24
N HIS A 212 -3.59 6.91 -18.76
CA HIS A 212 -3.61 7.63 -20.05
C HIS A 212 -3.95 6.73 -21.24
N ALA A 213 -3.44 5.50 -21.27
CA ALA A 213 -3.73 4.54 -22.33
C ALA A 213 -5.21 4.15 -22.41
N LEU A 214 -5.93 4.11 -21.28
CA LEU A 214 -7.38 3.82 -21.24
C LEU A 214 -8.27 4.91 -21.85
N GLY A 215 -7.74 6.13 -21.98
CA GLY A 215 -8.45 7.28 -22.53
C GLY A 215 -8.25 7.51 -24.03
N ALA A 216 -7.23 6.86 -24.62
CA ALA A 216 -6.97 6.86 -26.06
C ALA A 216 -7.96 5.96 -26.81
#